data_AF-A0A261ER83-F1
#
_entry.id   AF-A0A261ER83-F1
#
_cell.length_a   1.000
_cell.length_b   1.000
_cell.length_c   1.000
_cell.angle_alpha   90.00
_cell.angle_beta   90.00
_cell.angle_gamma   90.00
#
_symmetry.space_group_name_H-M   'P 1'
#
loop_
_entity.id
_entity.type
_entity.pdbx_description
1 polymer ?
#
loop_
_entity_poly.entity_id
_entity_poly.type
_entity_poly.pdbx_seq_one_letter_code
_entity_poly.pdbx_strand_id
1 'polypeptide(L)'
;MSEPESGLNPSENGLSPLEESTQRHIEEAITGGMLRGMREFAGITQTELARQIGVTLVTVSRWESPSRPDQKPSLDAFNFVSGTALAQEGAIGTASKWIERFYLPGQKVILTLHRPDDPNYPADMPEGLETPSRSNAATLRLGEVLIRDGREVRFAYPDENDETIDQWMDPPEVD
;
A
#
# COMPACT_ATOMS: atom_id res chain seq x y z
N MET A 1 21.92 -9.01 -54.00
CA MET A 1 21.37 -9.42 -52.70
C MET A 1 22.05 -8.55 -51.66
N SER A 2 21.32 -7.61 -51.08
CA SER A 2 21.79 -6.79 -49.97
C SER A 2 20.59 -6.60 -49.06
N GLU A 3 20.57 -7.32 -47.95
CA GLU A 3 19.66 -7.02 -46.84
C GLU A 3 20.16 -5.75 -46.14
N PRO A 4 19.28 -4.83 -45.72
CA PRO A 4 19.69 -3.70 -44.91
C PRO A 4 19.89 -4.18 -43.46
N GLU A 5 21.06 -3.90 -42.90
CA GLU A 5 21.34 -4.13 -41.49
C GLU A 5 20.35 -3.36 -40.62
N SER A 6 19.58 -4.13 -39.83
CA SER A 6 18.73 -3.63 -38.77
C SER A 6 19.60 -3.04 -37.68
N GLY A 7 19.83 -1.73 -37.76
CA GLY A 7 20.44 -0.93 -36.70
C GLY A 7 19.48 -0.75 -35.52
N LEU A 8 19.21 -1.82 -34.77
CA LEU A 8 18.72 -1.69 -33.41
C LEU A 8 19.94 -1.46 -32.52
N ASN A 9 20.23 -0.19 -32.25
CA ASN A 9 21.18 0.19 -31.21
C ASN A 9 20.52 -0.19 -29.87
N PRO A 10 21.04 -1.16 -29.10
CA PRO A 10 20.49 -1.46 -27.80
C PRO A 10 20.75 -0.27 -26.89
N SER A 11 19.71 0.19 -26.18
CA SER A 11 19.89 1.28 -25.24
C SER A 11 20.77 0.85 -24.06
N GLU A 12 21.41 1.81 -23.41
CA GLU A 12 22.27 1.57 -22.24
C GLU A 12 21.54 0.86 -21.09
N ASN A 13 20.20 0.86 -21.09
CA ASN A 13 19.35 0.27 -20.07
C ASN A 13 18.60 -1.01 -20.54
N GLY A 14 18.78 -1.46 -21.79
CA GLY A 14 18.15 -2.68 -22.30
C GLY A 14 16.63 -2.59 -22.55
N LEU A 15 16.07 -1.39 -22.55
CA LEU A 15 14.64 -1.14 -22.82
C LEU A 15 14.42 -0.87 -24.31
N SER A 16 13.23 -1.23 -24.81
CA SER A 16 12.82 -0.86 -26.16
C SER A 16 12.53 0.65 -26.26
N PRO A 17 12.61 1.26 -27.46
CA PRO A 17 12.33 2.68 -27.65
C PRO A 17 10.93 3.14 -27.16
N LEU A 18 9.94 2.22 -27.18
CA LEU A 18 8.60 2.50 -26.67
C LEU A 18 8.58 2.56 -25.14
N GLU A 19 9.24 1.60 -24.49
CA GLU A 19 9.33 1.55 -23.02
C GLU A 19 10.05 2.78 -22.47
N GLU A 20 11.12 3.23 -23.13
CA GLU A 20 11.83 4.46 -22.75
C GLU A 20 10.96 5.71 -22.87
N SER A 21 10.17 5.80 -23.96
CA SER A 21 9.25 6.91 -24.17
C SER A 21 8.15 6.94 -23.10
N THR A 22 7.61 5.77 -22.74
CA THR A 22 6.61 5.61 -21.68
C THR A 22 7.21 5.96 -20.32
N GLN A 23 8.39 5.43 -19.98
CA GLN A 23 9.06 5.71 -18.72
C GLN A 23 9.30 7.21 -18.54
N ARG A 24 9.79 7.90 -19.58
CA ARG A 24 10.01 9.35 -19.54
C ARG A 24 8.72 10.14 -19.29
N HIS A 25 7.62 9.76 -19.95
CA HIS A 25 6.34 10.41 -19.70
C HIS A 25 5.85 10.20 -18.27
N ILE A 26 6.05 9.00 -17.71
CA ILE A 26 5.73 8.70 -16.31
C ILE A 26 6.58 9.57 -15.38
N GLU A 27 7.90 9.59 -15.57
CA GLU A 27 8.84 10.42 -14.78
C GLU A 27 8.48 11.92 -14.81
N GLU A 28 8.10 12.44 -15.97
CA GLU A 28 7.71 13.84 -16.12
C GLU A 28 6.39 14.16 -15.41
N ALA A 29 5.46 13.20 -15.37
CA ALA A 29 4.13 13.34 -14.77
C ALA A 29 4.10 13.12 -13.25
N ILE A 30 5.10 12.42 -12.67
CA ILE A 30 5.14 12.17 -11.23
C ILE A 30 5.35 13.49 -10.48
N THR A 31 4.36 13.84 -9.67
CA THR A 31 4.41 15.02 -8.79
C THR A 31 4.65 14.61 -7.34
N GLY A 32 5.18 15.54 -6.54
CA GLY A 32 5.32 15.37 -5.10
C GLY A 32 4.01 15.03 -4.39
N GLY A 33 2.91 15.69 -4.77
CA GLY A 33 1.59 15.44 -4.22
C GLY A 33 1.09 14.03 -4.54
N MET A 34 1.35 13.53 -5.75
CA MET A 34 1.00 12.17 -6.15
C MET A 34 1.79 11.13 -5.32
N LEU A 35 3.11 11.29 -5.22
CA LEU A 35 3.96 10.41 -4.40
C LEU A 35 3.44 10.38 -2.95
N ARG A 36 3.22 11.56 -2.36
CA ARG A 36 2.73 11.68 -0.97
C ARG A 36 1.41 10.96 -0.78
N GLY A 37 0.43 11.20 -1.66
CA GLY A 37 -0.89 10.58 -1.56
C GLY A 37 -0.82 9.07 -1.62
N MET A 38 -0.07 8.50 -2.58
CA MET A 38 0.09 7.05 -2.68
C MET A 38 0.89 6.47 -1.50
N ARG A 39 1.89 7.20 -0.99
CA ARG A 39 2.70 6.78 0.15
C ARG A 39 1.84 6.67 1.41
N GLU A 40 1.04 7.71 1.68
CA GLU A 40 0.10 7.74 2.82
C GLU A 40 -0.99 6.66 2.66
N PHE A 41 -1.51 6.50 1.44
CA PHE A 41 -2.46 5.43 1.11
C PHE A 41 -1.89 4.03 1.43
N ALA A 42 -0.63 3.79 1.09
CA ALA A 42 0.05 2.53 1.34
C ALA A 42 0.55 2.34 2.78
N GLY A 43 0.30 3.30 3.68
CA GLY A 43 0.80 3.24 5.06
C GLY A 43 2.32 3.36 5.18
N ILE A 44 3.00 3.90 4.17
CA ILE A 44 4.46 4.07 4.16
C ILE A 44 4.81 5.42 4.80
N THR A 45 5.78 5.45 5.70
CA THR A 45 6.34 6.70 6.23
C THR A 45 7.42 7.27 5.31
N GLN A 46 7.69 8.57 5.39
CA GLN A 46 8.79 9.17 4.62
C GLN A 46 10.15 8.53 4.96
N THR A 47 10.36 8.15 6.22
CA THR A 47 11.59 7.49 6.68
C THR A 47 11.74 6.08 6.09
N GLU A 48 10.65 5.31 6.05
CA GLU A 48 10.67 3.99 5.41
C GLU A 48 10.95 4.10 3.92
N LEU A 49 10.27 5.02 3.22
CA LEU A 49 10.52 5.27 1.81
C LEU A 49 12.00 5.63 1.56
N ALA A 50 12.52 6.60 2.32
CA ALA A 50 13.91 7.05 2.22
C ALA A 50 14.90 5.89 2.41
N ARG A 51 14.69 5.08 3.46
CA ARG A 51 15.51 3.89 3.75
C ARG A 51 15.46 2.89 2.60
N GLN A 52 14.28 2.63 2.06
CA GLN A 52 14.06 1.59 1.06
C GLN A 52 14.77 1.91 -0.26
N ILE A 53 14.71 3.16 -0.71
CA ILE A 53 15.29 3.57 -2.00
C ILE A 53 16.70 4.17 -1.86
N GLY A 54 17.27 4.17 -0.65
CA GLY A 54 18.63 4.63 -0.41
C GLY A 54 18.82 6.15 -0.48
N VAL A 55 17.82 6.95 -0.11
CA VAL A 55 17.92 8.42 -0.03
C VAL A 55 17.71 8.93 1.40
N THR A 56 17.90 10.24 1.61
CA THR A 56 17.65 10.85 2.93
C THR A 56 16.18 11.19 3.14
N LEU A 57 15.74 11.25 4.40
CA LEU A 57 14.40 11.76 4.75
C LEU A 57 14.15 13.17 4.19
N VAL A 58 15.18 14.03 4.22
CA VAL A 58 15.12 15.40 3.68
C VAL A 58 14.87 15.39 2.17
N THR A 59 15.44 14.41 1.44
CA THR A 59 15.19 14.23 0.01
C THR A 59 13.71 13.95 -0.24
N VAL A 60 13.12 12.99 0.47
CA VAL A 60 11.69 12.64 0.35
C VAL A 60 10.80 13.84 0.71
N SER A 61 11.10 14.52 1.82
CA SER A 61 10.35 15.70 2.24
C SER A 61 10.36 16.80 1.17
N ARG A 62 11.51 17.05 0.52
CA ARG A 62 11.62 18.02 -0.58
C ARG A 62 10.86 17.60 -1.82
N TRP A 63 10.83 16.31 -2.15
CA TRP A 63 10.04 15.81 -3.26
C TRP A 63 8.54 16.00 -3.03
N GLU A 64 8.05 15.69 -1.82
CA GLU A 64 6.62 15.80 -1.48
C GLU A 64 6.16 17.23 -1.25
N SER A 65 7.09 18.16 -1.00
CA SER A 65 6.82 19.58 -0.81
C SER A 65 7.89 20.41 -1.52
N PRO A 66 7.86 20.44 -2.86
CA PRO A 66 8.90 21.07 -3.63
C PRO A 66 8.87 22.58 -3.46
N SER A 67 10.03 23.14 -3.19
CA SER A 67 10.32 24.57 -3.21
C SER A 67 10.81 25.04 -4.58
N ARG A 68 11.18 24.09 -5.45
CA ARG A 68 11.70 24.33 -6.78
C ARG A 68 11.21 23.25 -7.75
N PRO A 69 11.01 23.56 -9.05
CA PRO A 69 10.47 22.61 -10.03
C PRO A 69 11.35 21.37 -10.31
N ASP A 70 12.64 21.42 -10.00
CA ASP A 70 13.60 20.32 -10.15
C ASP A 70 13.55 19.31 -8.99
N GLN A 71 12.84 19.63 -7.90
CA GLN A 71 12.66 18.73 -6.75
C GLN A 71 11.53 17.72 -7.01
N LYS A 72 11.75 16.83 -7.98
CA LYS A 72 10.78 15.79 -8.35
C LYS A 72 11.14 14.44 -7.72
N PRO A 73 10.13 13.62 -7.35
CA PRO A 73 10.34 12.22 -6.99
C PRO A 73 11.14 11.46 -8.05
N SER A 74 11.95 10.50 -7.62
CA SER A 74 12.55 9.53 -8.54
C SER A 74 11.52 8.49 -9.00
N LEU A 75 11.78 7.87 -10.15
CA LEU A 75 11.00 6.73 -10.61
C LEU A 75 11.04 5.57 -9.59
N ASP A 76 12.17 5.33 -8.94
CA ASP A 76 12.30 4.30 -7.90
C ASP A 76 11.34 4.54 -6.72
N ALA A 77 11.19 5.80 -6.30
CA ALA A 77 10.24 6.16 -5.24
C ALA A 77 8.80 5.85 -5.66
N PHE A 78 8.45 6.18 -6.90
CA PHE A 78 7.13 5.90 -7.46
C PHE A 78 6.89 4.39 -7.62
N ASN A 79 7.84 3.65 -8.17
CA ASN A 79 7.74 2.21 -8.39
C ASN A 79 7.59 1.47 -7.05
N PHE A 80 8.36 1.88 -6.03
CA PHE A 80 8.28 1.25 -4.72
C PHE A 80 6.91 1.48 -4.06
N VAL A 81 6.43 2.72 -4.04
CA VAL A 81 5.14 3.06 -3.43
C VAL A 81 3.98 2.42 -4.20
N SER A 82 3.98 2.50 -5.54
CA SER A 82 2.91 1.93 -6.37
C SER A 82 2.91 0.39 -6.33
N GLY A 83 4.08 -0.25 -6.32
CA GLY A 83 4.20 -1.69 -6.14
C GLY A 83 3.65 -2.15 -4.78
N THR A 84 3.98 -1.43 -3.70
CA THR A 84 3.44 -1.72 -2.36
C THR A 84 1.92 -1.58 -2.32
N ALA A 85 1.37 -0.51 -2.89
CA ALA A 85 -0.07 -0.30 -2.94
C ALA A 85 -0.80 -1.40 -3.75
N LEU A 86 -0.22 -1.83 -4.89
CA LEU A 86 -0.76 -2.92 -5.70
C LEU A 86 -0.77 -4.25 -4.95
N ALA A 87 0.30 -4.56 -4.21
CA ALA A 87 0.37 -5.75 -3.38
C ALA A 87 -0.73 -5.73 -2.29
N GLN A 88 -0.96 -4.58 -1.65
CA GLN A 88 -2.02 -4.41 -0.67
C GLN A 88 -3.41 -4.62 -1.27
N GLU A 89 -3.71 -4.04 -2.43
CA GLU A 89 -5.00 -4.26 -3.12
C GLU A 89 -5.23 -5.76 -3.43
N GLY A 90 -4.18 -6.49 -3.82
CA GLY A 90 -4.24 -7.94 -3.99
C GLY A 90 -4.58 -8.69 -2.69
N ALA A 91 -3.96 -8.30 -1.58
CA ALA A 91 -4.23 -8.87 -0.26
C ALA A 91 -5.65 -8.55 0.23
N ILE A 92 -6.09 -7.29 0.12
CA ILE A 92 -7.44 -6.83 0.47
C ILE A 92 -8.49 -7.60 -0.34
N GLY A 93 -8.30 -7.71 -1.65
CA GLY A 93 -9.23 -8.45 -2.51
C GLY A 93 -9.31 -9.94 -2.16
N THR A 94 -8.21 -10.54 -1.71
CA THR A 94 -8.19 -11.93 -1.24
C THR A 94 -8.93 -12.07 0.10
N ALA A 95 -8.66 -11.19 1.06
CA ALA A 95 -9.30 -11.18 2.36
C ALA A 95 -10.82 -10.91 2.26
N SER A 96 -11.22 -9.94 1.44
CA SER A 96 -12.63 -9.62 1.17
C SER A 96 -13.38 -10.84 0.62
N LYS A 97 -12.85 -11.53 -0.40
CA LYS A 97 -13.46 -12.76 -0.95
C LYS A 97 -13.56 -13.88 0.08
N TRP A 98 -12.58 -14.00 0.97
CA TRP A 98 -12.63 -14.99 2.05
C TRP A 98 -13.77 -14.65 3.02
N ILE A 99 -13.89 -13.38 3.42
CA ILE A 99 -14.97 -12.91 4.30
C ILE A 99 -16.34 -13.10 3.62
N GLU A 100 -16.49 -12.77 2.33
CA GLU A 100 -17.71 -13.06 1.56
C GLU A 100 -18.08 -14.54 1.55
N ARG A 101 -17.08 -15.42 1.45
CA ARG A 101 -17.29 -16.86 1.39
C ARG A 101 -17.76 -17.45 2.72
N PHE A 102 -17.29 -16.92 3.84
CA PHE A 102 -17.46 -17.54 5.16
C PHE A 102 -18.37 -16.74 6.12
N TYR A 103 -18.63 -15.46 5.86
CA TYR A 103 -19.42 -14.59 6.72
C TYR A 103 -20.65 -14.05 5.99
N LEU A 104 -21.81 -14.18 6.63
CA LEU A 104 -23.09 -13.67 6.12
C LEU A 104 -23.14 -12.14 6.16
N PRO A 105 -23.91 -11.48 5.27
CA PRO A 105 -24.24 -10.06 5.40
C PRO A 105 -24.84 -9.75 6.78
N GLY A 106 -24.51 -8.58 7.34
CA GLY A 106 -24.94 -8.17 8.69
C GLY A 106 -24.17 -8.82 9.85
N GLN A 107 -23.23 -9.73 9.59
CA GLN A 107 -22.31 -10.19 10.64
C GLN A 107 -21.29 -9.12 11.00
N LYS A 108 -21.01 -9.05 12.29
CA LYS A 108 -19.96 -8.26 12.90
C LYS A 108 -18.58 -8.86 12.57
N VAL A 109 -17.65 -8.02 12.11
CA VAL A 109 -16.28 -8.40 11.76
C VAL A 109 -15.32 -7.56 12.60
N ILE A 110 -14.38 -8.24 13.27
CA ILE A 110 -13.28 -7.57 13.97
C ILE A 110 -12.06 -7.63 13.07
N LEU A 111 -11.47 -6.46 12.84
CA LEU A 111 -10.24 -6.29 12.09
C LEU A 111 -9.13 -5.83 13.04
N THR A 112 -8.04 -6.60 13.08
CA THR A 112 -6.94 -6.35 14.00
C THR A 112 -6.01 -5.25 13.48
N LEU A 113 -5.72 -4.27 14.33
CA LEU A 113 -4.69 -3.27 14.12
C LEU A 113 -3.47 -3.60 14.99
N HIS A 114 -2.28 -3.31 14.49
CA HIS A 114 -1.03 -3.55 15.19
C HIS A 114 -0.37 -2.23 15.63
N ARG A 115 0.21 -2.22 16.82
CA ARG A 115 0.98 -1.06 17.27
C ARG A 115 2.33 -1.01 16.54
N PRO A 116 2.94 0.17 16.33
CA PRO A 116 4.26 0.26 15.70
C PRO A 116 5.36 -0.54 16.42
N ASP A 117 5.21 -0.72 17.73
CA ASP A 117 6.10 -1.45 18.63
C ASP A 117 5.55 -2.81 19.07
N ASP A 118 4.53 -3.34 18.38
CA ASP A 118 3.93 -4.63 18.70
C ASP A 118 4.98 -5.77 18.61
N PRO A 119 5.38 -6.38 19.74
CA PRO A 119 6.39 -7.43 19.74
C PRO A 119 5.90 -8.74 19.12
N ASN A 120 4.58 -8.88 18.93
CA ASN A 120 3.94 -10.06 18.37
C ASN A 120 3.57 -9.89 16.90
N TYR A 121 4.03 -8.80 16.26
CA TYR A 121 3.79 -8.60 14.85
C TYR A 121 4.42 -9.74 14.02
N PRO A 122 3.67 -10.40 13.11
CA PRO A 122 4.16 -11.58 12.41
C PRO A 122 5.41 -11.27 11.58
N ALA A 123 6.42 -12.15 11.66
CA ALA A 123 7.66 -11.99 10.91
C ALA A 123 7.52 -12.37 9.42
N ASP A 124 6.48 -13.13 9.08
CA ASP A 124 6.22 -13.72 7.76
C ASP A 124 5.02 -13.07 7.04
N MET A 125 4.83 -11.77 7.26
CA MET A 125 3.77 -11.03 6.59
C MET A 125 3.93 -11.05 5.06
N PRO A 126 2.81 -11.08 4.30
CA PRO A 126 2.84 -10.96 2.85
C PRO A 126 3.52 -9.67 2.37
N GLU A 127 3.99 -9.70 1.14
CA GLU A 127 4.55 -8.52 0.48
C GLU A 127 3.55 -7.35 0.53
N GLY A 128 4.07 -6.16 0.85
CA GLY A 128 3.31 -4.94 1.03
C GLY A 128 2.59 -4.82 2.38
N LEU A 129 2.70 -5.81 3.27
CA LEU A 129 2.14 -5.81 4.62
C LEU A 129 3.21 -6.06 5.69
N GLU A 130 4.49 -5.82 5.40
CA GLU A 130 5.62 -6.27 6.24
C GLU A 130 5.85 -5.42 7.50
N THR A 131 5.14 -4.31 7.64
CA THR A 131 5.23 -3.45 8.82
C THR A 131 3.83 -3.19 9.38
N PRO A 132 3.72 -2.97 10.71
CA PRO A 132 2.43 -2.63 11.33
C PRO A 132 1.71 -1.49 10.62
N SER A 133 2.44 -0.46 10.18
CA SER A 133 1.86 0.67 9.45
C SER A 133 1.25 0.27 8.10
N ARG A 134 1.94 -0.56 7.31
CA ARG A 134 1.43 -1.06 6.03
C ARG A 134 0.25 -2.00 6.21
N SER A 135 0.34 -2.92 7.16
CA SER A 135 -0.75 -3.84 7.48
C SER A 135 -1.98 -3.08 7.97
N ASN A 136 -1.82 -2.11 8.88
CA ASN A 136 -2.95 -1.30 9.34
C ASN A 136 -3.59 -0.50 8.21
N ALA A 137 -2.80 0.06 7.29
CA ALA A 137 -3.34 0.76 6.13
C ALA A 137 -4.22 -0.19 5.29
N ALA A 138 -3.74 -1.40 4.99
CA ALA A 138 -4.53 -2.40 4.29
C ALA A 138 -5.77 -2.86 5.10
N THR A 139 -5.65 -3.03 6.42
CA THR A 139 -6.76 -3.40 7.30
C THR A 139 -7.86 -2.34 7.31
N LEU A 140 -7.50 -1.06 7.40
CA LEU A 140 -8.46 0.05 7.34
C LEU A 140 -9.22 0.05 6.01
N ARG A 141 -8.50 -0.17 4.91
CA ARG A 141 -9.08 -0.27 3.56
C ARG A 141 -10.00 -1.48 3.39
N LEU A 142 -9.63 -2.63 3.94
CA LEU A 142 -10.52 -3.78 4.01
C LEU A 142 -11.79 -3.43 4.80
N GLY A 143 -11.67 -2.75 5.93
CA GLY A 143 -12.82 -2.27 6.70
C GLY A 143 -13.75 -1.38 5.88
N GLU A 144 -13.22 -0.44 5.10
CA GLU A 144 -14.02 0.39 4.19
C GLU A 144 -14.81 -0.44 3.17
N VAL A 145 -14.17 -1.46 2.58
CA VAL A 145 -14.82 -2.39 1.64
C VAL A 145 -15.97 -3.13 2.33
N LEU A 146 -15.71 -3.72 3.50
CA LEU A 146 -16.70 -4.49 4.25
C LEU A 146 -17.89 -3.63 4.71
N ILE A 147 -17.63 -2.40 5.17
CA ILE A 147 -18.68 -1.44 5.55
C ILE A 147 -19.56 -1.11 4.34
N ARG A 148 -18.95 -0.85 3.18
CA ARG A 148 -19.69 -0.57 1.94
C ARG A 148 -20.58 -1.74 1.52
N ASP A 149 -20.16 -2.97 1.83
CA ASP A 149 -20.91 -4.19 1.55
C ASP A 149 -21.95 -4.52 2.64
N GLY A 150 -22.19 -3.61 3.59
CA GLY A 150 -23.24 -3.71 4.60
C GLY A 150 -22.85 -4.53 5.84
N ARG A 151 -21.56 -4.67 6.12
CA ARG A 151 -21.07 -5.37 7.32
C ARG A 151 -20.77 -4.36 8.44
N GLU A 152 -20.97 -4.80 9.68
CA GLU A 152 -20.53 -4.05 10.85
C GLU A 152 -19.06 -4.38 11.12
N VAL A 153 -18.18 -3.37 11.09
CA VAL A 153 -16.74 -3.55 11.30
C VAL A 153 -16.31 -2.84 12.58
N ARG A 154 -15.51 -3.54 13.37
CA ARG A 154 -14.78 -2.97 14.51
C ARG A 154 -13.29 -3.17 14.31
N PHE A 155 -12.52 -2.15 14.63
CA PHE A 155 -11.07 -2.26 14.73
C PHE A 155 -10.67 -2.46 16.19
N ALA A 156 -9.73 -3.37 16.44
CA ALA A 156 -9.23 -3.65 17.77
C ALA A 156 -7.73 -3.98 17.73
N TYR A 157 -7.01 -3.68 18.81
CA TYR A 157 -5.65 -4.18 18.98
C TYR A 157 -5.67 -5.56 19.65
N PRO A 158 -4.65 -6.43 19.43
CA PRO A 158 -4.58 -7.74 20.07
C PRO A 158 -4.61 -7.71 21.60
N ASP A 159 -4.19 -6.59 22.20
CA ASP A 159 -4.13 -6.37 23.65
C ASP A 159 -5.38 -5.66 24.21
N GLU A 160 -6.37 -5.30 23.39
CA GLU A 160 -7.64 -4.77 23.90
C GLU A 160 -8.45 -5.87 24.60
N ASN A 161 -8.96 -5.56 25.80
CA ASN A 161 -9.63 -6.52 26.70
C ASN A 161 -10.74 -7.32 25.97
N ASP A 162 -10.61 -8.65 26.00
CA ASP A 162 -11.52 -9.64 25.45
C ASP A 162 -12.99 -9.34 25.82
N GLU A 163 -13.27 -8.87 27.05
CA GLU A 163 -14.64 -8.54 27.48
C GLU A 163 -15.32 -7.48 26.60
N THR A 164 -14.59 -6.51 26.06
CA THR A 164 -15.15 -5.46 25.20
C THR A 164 -15.38 -5.92 23.76
N ILE A 165 -14.61 -6.92 23.34
CA ILE A 165 -14.74 -7.61 22.06
C ILE A 165 -15.93 -8.57 22.15
N ASP A 166 -16.00 -9.37 23.21
CA ASP A 166 -17.05 -10.35 23.49
C ASP A 166 -18.42 -9.66 23.60
N GLN A 167 -18.54 -8.58 24.37
CA GLN A 167 -19.76 -7.78 24.46
C GLN A 167 -20.22 -7.21 23.10
N TRP A 168 -19.27 -6.93 22.20
CA TRP A 168 -19.62 -6.46 20.87
C TRP A 168 -20.04 -7.61 19.96
N MET A 169 -19.46 -8.80 20.12
CA MET A 169 -19.81 -9.99 19.35
C MET A 169 -21.13 -10.63 19.79
N ASP A 170 -21.56 -10.38 21.03
CA ASP A 170 -22.83 -10.88 21.54
C ASP A 170 -24.02 -10.32 20.72
N PRO A 171 -24.99 -11.17 20.37
CA PRO A 171 -26.25 -10.70 19.79
C PRO A 171 -26.99 -9.86 20.83
N PRO A 172 -27.74 -8.82 20.43
CA PRO A 172 -28.57 -8.08 21.38
C PRO A 172 -29.51 -9.04 22.10
N GLU A 173 -29.68 -8.87 23.41
CA GLU A 173 -30.70 -9.60 24.16
C GLU A 173 -32.05 -9.37 23.46
N VAL A 174 -32.66 -10.46 23.02
CA VAL A 174 -33.95 -10.43 22.34
C VAL A 174 -35.02 -10.35 23.44
N ASP A 175 -35.57 -9.16 23.67
CA ASP A 175 -36.76 -8.94 24.51
C ASP A 175 -38.03 -9.61 23.92
#